data_AF-A0A7W0UQF4-F1
#
_entry.id   AF-A0A7W0UQF4-F1
#
_cell.length_a   1.000
_cell.length_b   1.000
_cell.length_c   1.000
_cell.angle_alpha   90.00
_cell.angle_beta   90.00
_cell.angle_gamma   90.00
#
_symmetry.space_group_name_H-M   'P 1'
#
loop_
_entity.id
_entity.type
_entity.pdbx_description
1 polymer ?
#
loop_
_entity_poly.entity_id
_entity_poly.type
_entity_poly.pdbx_seq_one_letter_code
_entity_poly.pdbx_strand_id
1 'polypeptide(L)'
;MFRLVHVGITACVLAAVLASTALAVLPTKGAVYEGTLHASGVSALTKQVRIKVAPTGKSARVTWWCGTSRVLSTLQFPIKTDGTFKAYSNTGSLTVWSFVGRFVTKQKARAVLHLNATCDGKGGALNLALEA
;
A
#
# COMPACT_ATOMS: atom_id res chain seq x y z
N MET A 1 65.16 4.86 27.31
CA MET A 1 63.74 4.46 27.37
C MET A 1 62.90 5.56 26.75
N PHE A 2 62.45 5.39 25.51
CA PHE A 2 61.46 6.28 24.88
C PHE A 2 60.42 5.39 24.18
N ARG A 3 59.20 5.34 24.72
CA ARG A 3 58.06 4.67 24.08
C ARG A 3 57.36 5.70 23.21
N LEU A 4 57.57 5.62 21.89
CA LEU A 4 56.74 6.32 20.91
C LEU A 4 55.39 5.61 20.82
N VAL A 5 54.34 6.27 21.31
CA VAL A 5 52.95 5.82 21.13
C VAL A 5 52.45 6.37 19.79
N HIS A 6 52.18 5.46 18.85
CA HIS A 6 51.47 5.77 17.61
C HIS A 6 50.01 6.10 17.96
N VAL A 7 49.62 7.37 17.84
CA VAL A 7 48.21 7.77 17.90
C VAL A 7 47.68 7.79 16.47
N GLY A 8 46.84 6.79 16.18
CA GLY A 8 46.25 6.54 14.87
C GLY A 8 45.32 7.65 14.41
N ILE A 9 45.47 7.99 13.13
CA ILE A 9 44.59 8.86 12.34
C ILE A 9 43.20 8.23 12.32
N THR A 10 42.24 8.84 13.04
CA THR A 10 40.83 8.43 13.01
C THR A 10 40.13 9.19 11.89
N ALA A 11 39.94 8.52 10.75
CA ALA A 11 39.13 9.04 9.65
C ALA A 11 37.65 8.95 10.03
N CYS A 12 37.02 10.07 10.38
CA CYS A 12 35.57 10.17 10.51
C CYS A 12 34.93 10.05 9.13
N VAL A 13 34.44 8.85 8.79
CA VAL A 13 33.57 8.61 7.65
C VAL A 13 32.20 9.23 7.95
N LEU A 14 31.93 10.39 7.36
CA LEU A 14 30.64 11.06 7.42
C LEU A 14 29.63 10.26 6.57
N ALA A 15 28.81 9.43 7.20
CA ALA A 15 27.70 8.74 6.54
C ALA A 15 26.61 9.77 6.20
N ALA A 16 26.60 10.26 4.96
CA ALA A 16 25.50 11.05 4.43
C ALA A 16 24.26 10.17 4.35
N VAL A 17 23.34 10.35 5.31
CA VAL A 17 22.01 9.76 5.28
C VAL A 17 21.24 10.42 4.14
N LEU A 18 21.21 9.76 2.98
CA LEU A 18 20.28 10.09 1.90
C LEU A 18 18.86 9.81 2.40
N ALA A 19 18.25 10.81 3.04
CA ALA A 19 16.82 10.85 3.24
C ALA A 19 16.17 10.96 1.86
N SER A 20 15.90 9.82 1.24
CA SER A 20 15.14 9.71 0.00
C SER A 20 13.79 10.37 0.23
N THR A 21 13.66 11.64 -0.16
CA THR A 21 12.37 12.31 -0.28
C THR A 21 11.62 11.57 -1.36
N ALA A 22 10.80 10.59 -0.96
CA ALA A 22 9.97 9.85 -1.89
C ALA A 22 9.06 10.86 -2.58
N LEU A 23 9.41 11.19 -3.82
CA LEU A 23 8.62 12.08 -4.67
C LEU A 23 7.17 11.63 -4.60
N ALA A 24 6.27 12.58 -4.35
CA ALA A 24 4.84 12.35 -4.42
C ALA A 24 4.50 11.79 -5.80
N VAL A 25 4.21 10.49 -5.90
CA VAL A 25 3.84 9.89 -7.17
C VAL A 25 2.33 9.77 -7.24
N LEU A 26 1.73 10.55 -8.14
CA LEU A 26 0.31 10.45 -8.45
C LEU A 26 0.07 9.30 -9.46
N PRO A 27 -1.11 8.65 -9.40
CA PRO A 27 -1.47 7.60 -10.34
C PRO A 27 -1.72 8.13 -11.75
N THR A 28 -1.74 7.21 -12.71
CA THR A 28 -2.32 7.42 -14.03
C THR A 28 -3.82 7.65 -13.90
N LYS A 29 -4.30 8.76 -14.46
CA LYS A 29 -5.71 9.17 -14.42
C LYS A 29 -6.57 8.20 -15.21
N GLY A 30 -7.77 7.89 -14.71
CA GLY A 30 -8.71 6.98 -15.37
C GLY A 30 -8.29 5.50 -15.38
N ALA A 31 -7.11 5.18 -14.85
CA ALA A 31 -6.50 3.88 -14.99
C ALA A 31 -6.99 2.89 -13.93
N VAL A 32 -6.74 1.61 -14.20
CA VAL A 32 -7.10 0.52 -13.32
C VAL A 32 -5.85 -0.16 -12.80
N TYR A 33 -5.82 -0.48 -11.50
CA TYR A 33 -4.73 -1.19 -10.86
C TYR A 33 -5.28 -2.46 -10.22
N GLU A 34 -4.59 -3.58 -10.39
CA GLU A 34 -4.97 -4.86 -9.84
C GLU A 34 -3.84 -5.53 -9.07
N GLY A 35 -4.22 -6.34 -8.10
CA GLY A 35 -3.29 -7.14 -7.31
C GLY A 35 -4.02 -8.20 -6.52
N THR A 36 -3.28 -9.24 -6.15
CA THR A 36 -3.84 -10.42 -5.49
C THR A 36 -3.13 -10.63 -4.16
N LEU A 37 -3.92 -10.74 -3.09
CA LEU A 37 -3.48 -11.31 -1.84
C LEU A 37 -3.69 -12.82 -1.91
N HIS A 38 -2.58 -13.55 -1.99
CA HIS A 38 -2.64 -15.00 -1.94
C HIS A 38 -2.94 -15.47 -0.52
N ALA A 39 -3.78 -16.51 -0.43
CA ALA A 39 -4.08 -17.19 0.81
C ALA A 39 -2.80 -17.76 1.45
N SER A 40 -2.62 -17.53 2.75
CA SER A 40 -1.62 -18.22 3.56
C SER A 40 -2.31 -18.91 4.74
N GLY A 41 -2.33 -20.24 4.74
CA GLY A 41 -3.00 -21.07 5.75
C GLY A 41 -4.23 -21.82 5.21
N VAL A 42 -4.64 -22.87 5.93
CA VAL A 42 -5.65 -23.87 5.49
C VAL A 42 -7.08 -23.32 5.28
N SER A 43 -7.39 -22.12 5.79
CA SER A 43 -8.72 -21.51 5.67
C SER A 43 -8.68 -20.09 5.07
N ALA A 44 -7.54 -19.67 4.53
CA ALA A 44 -7.41 -18.34 3.95
C ALA A 44 -7.96 -18.32 2.51
N LEU A 45 -8.70 -17.26 2.17
CA LEU A 45 -9.19 -17.03 0.82
C LEU A 45 -8.25 -16.08 0.07
N THR A 46 -7.96 -16.43 -1.18
CA THR A 46 -7.32 -15.50 -2.12
C THR A 46 -8.22 -14.27 -2.30
N LYS A 47 -7.66 -13.07 -2.21
CA LYS A 47 -8.38 -11.82 -2.49
C LYS A 47 -7.81 -11.12 -3.70
N GLN A 48 -8.64 -10.92 -4.72
CA GLN A 48 -8.31 -10.01 -5.81
C GLN A 48 -8.79 -8.62 -5.43
N VAL A 49 -7.95 -7.60 -5.66
CA VAL A 49 -8.24 -6.20 -5.36
C VAL A 49 -8.03 -5.39 -6.62
N ARG A 50 -9.03 -4.59 -6.99
CA ARG A 50 -9.03 -3.70 -8.13
C ARG A 50 -9.27 -2.27 -7.67
N ILE A 51 -8.42 -1.35 -8.07
CA ILE A 51 -8.58 0.10 -7.88
C ILE A 51 -8.81 0.74 -9.24
N LYS A 52 -9.96 1.40 -9.44
CA LYS A 52 -10.21 2.27 -10.59
C LYS A 52 -10.02 3.73 -10.19
N VAL A 53 -9.00 4.37 -10.74
CA VAL A 53 -8.73 5.80 -10.54
C VAL A 53 -9.70 6.62 -11.38
N ALA A 54 -10.28 7.66 -10.79
CA ALA A 54 -11.18 8.57 -11.51
C ALA A 54 -10.42 9.33 -12.61
N PRO A 55 -11.11 9.83 -13.66
CA PRO A 55 -10.47 10.64 -14.71
C PRO A 55 -9.75 11.89 -14.19
N THR A 56 -10.17 12.42 -13.04
CA THR A 56 -9.52 13.55 -12.38
C THR A 56 -8.18 13.20 -11.73
N GLY A 57 -7.94 11.92 -11.42
CA GLY A 57 -6.79 11.44 -10.63
C GLY A 57 -6.87 11.73 -9.13
N LYS A 58 -7.96 12.36 -8.65
CA LYS A 58 -8.10 12.82 -7.25
C LYS A 58 -8.84 11.84 -6.34
N SER A 59 -9.46 10.81 -6.91
CA SER A 59 -10.17 9.78 -6.16
C SER A 59 -10.08 8.46 -6.90
N ALA A 60 -10.29 7.37 -6.19
CA ALA A 60 -10.42 6.05 -6.80
C ALA A 60 -11.54 5.25 -6.15
N ARG A 61 -12.02 4.23 -6.85
CA ARG A 61 -12.95 3.24 -6.35
C ARG A 61 -12.23 1.92 -6.21
N VAL A 62 -12.35 1.29 -5.06
CA VAL A 62 -11.86 -0.08 -4.86
C VAL A 62 -13.00 -1.07 -5.09
N THR A 63 -12.65 -2.26 -5.54
CA THR A 63 -13.50 -3.47 -5.53
C THR A 63 -12.61 -4.64 -5.16
N TRP A 64 -13.10 -5.55 -4.32
CA TRP A 64 -12.41 -6.80 -4.05
C TRP A 64 -13.32 -8.02 -4.15
N TRP A 65 -12.68 -9.15 -4.43
CA TRP A 65 -13.26 -10.48 -4.47
C TRP A 65 -12.60 -11.34 -3.41
N CYS A 66 -13.34 -12.31 -2.89
CA CYS A 66 -12.85 -13.31 -1.96
C CYS A 66 -13.18 -14.69 -2.51
N GLY A 67 -12.15 -15.40 -2.95
CA GLY A 67 -12.31 -16.53 -3.86
C GLY A 67 -13.01 -16.08 -5.15
N THR A 68 -14.10 -16.75 -5.51
CA THR A 68 -14.92 -16.43 -6.70
C THR A 68 -16.01 -15.38 -6.43
N SER A 69 -16.28 -15.05 -5.17
CA SER A 69 -17.39 -14.18 -4.80
C SER A 69 -16.95 -12.73 -4.70
N ARG A 70 -17.66 -11.84 -5.40
CA ARG A 70 -17.49 -10.40 -5.27
C ARG A 70 -18.11 -9.91 -3.98
N VAL A 71 -17.35 -9.19 -3.17
CA VAL A 71 -17.90 -8.51 -1.99
C VAL A 71 -18.45 -7.16 -2.41
N LEU A 72 -19.62 -6.79 -1.89
CA LEU A 72 -20.19 -5.44 -2.03
C LEU A 72 -19.23 -4.42 -1.38
N SER A 73 -18.29 -3.96 -2.18
CA SER A 73 -17.22 -3.05 -1.79
C SER A 73 -17.05 -2.07 -2.93
N THR A 74 -18.00 -1.16 -3.07
CA THR A 74 -17.97 -0.16 -4.14
C THR A 74 -17.61 1.20 -3.56
N LEU A 75 -16.59 1.25 -2.69
CA LEU A 75 -16.22 2.49 -2.03
C LEU A 75 -15.30 3.33 -2.87
N GLN A 76 -15.61 4.62 -2.88
CA GLN A 76 -14.79 5.68 -3.43
C GLN A 76 -14.02 6.36 -2.31
N PHE A 77 -12.74 6.64 -2.52
CA PHE A 77 -11.87 7.30 -1.57
C PHE A 77 -11.01 8.37 -2.26
N PRO A 78 -10.63 9.43 -1.54
CA PRO A 78 -9.73 10.45 -2.07
C PRO A 78 -8.30 9.92 -2.19
N ILE A 79 -7.60 10.40 -3.21
CA ILE A 79 -6.15 10.27 -3.36
C ILE A 79 -5.54 11.61 -3.00
N LYS A 80 -4.65 11.61 -2.00
CA LYS A 80 -3.96 12.82 -1.57
C LYS A 80 -2.90 13.25 -2.59
N THR A 81 -2.45 14.48 -2.47
CA THR A 81 -1.41 15.07 -3.33
C THR A 81 -0.08 14.33 -3.26
N ASP A 82 0.20 13.65 -2.15
CA ASP A 82 1.38 12.80 -1.94
C ASP A 82 1.21 11.36 -2.50
N GLY A 83 0.06 11.06 -3.14
CA GLY A 83 -0.27 9.74 -3.67
C GLY A 83 -0.76 8.75 -2.62
N THR A 84 -0.95 9.16 -1.36
CA THR A 84 -1.51 8.30 -0.31
C THR A 84 -3.03 8.24 -0.39
N PHE A 85 -3.60 7.13 0.10
CA PHE A 85 -5.03 6.96 0.22
C PHE A 85 -5.40 6.12 1.45
N LYS A 86 -6.60 6.35 1.96
CA LYS A 86 -7.18 5.63 3.09
C LYS A 86 -8.68 5.49 2.87
N ALA A 87 -9.21 4.30 3.10
CA ALA A 87 -10.62 3.99 3.06
C ALA A 87 -10.97 3.05 4.22
N TYR A 88 -12.14 3.26 4.82
CA TYR A 88 -12.62 2.50 5.97
C TYR A 88 -14.13 2.26 5.81
N SER A 89 -14.60 1.14 6.33
CA SER A 89 -16.02 0.97 6.66
C SER A 89 -16.15 0.66 8.13
N ASN A 90 -16.99 1.43 8.80
CA ASN A 90 -17.27 1.26 10.21
C ASN A 90 -18.77 0.97 10.39
N THR A 91 -19.08 0.07 11.31
CA THR A 91 -20.44 -0.15 11.82
C THR A 91 -20.40 0.15 13.32
N GLY A 92 -20.91 1.32 13.70
CA GLY A 92 -20.66 1.87 15.04
C GLY A 92 -19.17 2.10 15.28
N SER A 93 -18.62 1.51 16.35
CA SER A 93 -17.19 1.55 16.68
C SER A 93 -16.34 0.47 16.00
N LEU A 94 -16.98 -0.47 15.29
CA LEU A 94 -16.28 -1.60 14.68
C LEU A 94 -15.84 -1.28 13.25
N THR A 95 -14.53 -1.32 12.99
CA THR A 95 -13.99 -1.28 11.63
C THR A 95 -14.22 -2.63 10.95
N VAL A 96 -15.17 -2.67 10.03
CA VAL A 96 -15.53 -3.86 9.23
C VAL A 96 -14.38 -4.21 8.28
N TRP A 97 -13.81 -3.20 7.64
CA TRP A 97 -12.63 -3.33 6.79
C TRP A 97 -11.89 -1.99 6.68
N SER A 98 -10.61 -2.06 6.33
CA SER A 98 -9.79 -0.88 6.01
C SER A 98 -8.87 -1.14 4.83
N PHE A 99 -8.64 -0.13 4.02
CA PHE A 99 -7.76 -0.17 2.88
C PHE A 99 -6.90 1.09 2.85
N VAL A 100 -5.60 0.91 3.10
CA VAL A 100 -4.66 2.03 3.28
C VAL A 100 -3.45 1.78 2.40
N GLY A 101 -3.00 2.78 1.67
CA GLY A 101 -1.87 2.61 0.78
C GLY A 101 -1.34 3.89 0.20
N ARG A 102 -0.44 3.72 -0.77
CA ARG A 102 0.14 4.80 -1.57
C ARG A 102 0.51 4.32 -2.96
N PHE A 103 0.45 5.21 -3.92
CA PHE A 103 1.12 5.02 -5.20
C PHE A 103 2.64 5.17 -5.01
N VAL A 104 3.38 4.21 -5.56
CA VAL A 104 4.85 4.14 -5.50
C VAL A 104 5.44 4.58 -6.83
N THR A 105 4.75 4.24 -7.93
CA THR A 105 5.01 4.77 -9.27
C THR A 105 3.68 5.12 -9.94
N LYS A 106 3.70 5.76 -11.12
CA LYS A 106 2.47 5.97 -11.91
C LYS A 106 1.74 4.65 -12.24
N GLN A 107 2.45 3.52 -12.21
CA GLN A 107 1.93 2.21 -12.60
C GLN A 107 1.82 1.23 -11.41
N LYS A 108 2.27 1.60 -10.22
CA LYS A 108 2.32 0.70 -9.07
C LYS A 108 1.82 1.37 -7.80
N ALA A 109 1.04 0.65 -7.01
CA ALA A 109 0.67 1.03 -5.66
C ALA A 109 1.01 -0.07 -4.67
N ARG A 110 1.28 0.31 -3.43
CA ARG A 110 1.40 -0.61 -2.30
C ARG A 110 0.29 -0.28 -1.31
N ALA A 111 -0.43 -1.30 -0.89
CA ALA A 111 -1.55 -1.14 0.02
C ALA A 111 -1.55 -2.23 1.09
N VAL A 112 -2.29 -1.99 2.14
CA VAL A 112 -2.66 -2.95 3.16
C VAL A 112 -4.18 -3.01 3.21
N LEU A 113 -4.71 -4.21 3.07
CA LEU A 113 -6.13 -4.51 3.19
C LEU A 113 -6.36 -5.27 4.48
N HIS A 114 -7.32 -4.83 5.29
CA HIS A 114 -7.84 -5.56 6.44
C HIS A 114 -9.33 -5.80 6.23
N LEU A 115 -9.78 -7.04 6.41
CA LEU A 115 -11.16 -7.48 6.16
C LEU A 115 -11.78 -8.05 7.43
N ASN A 116 -11.67 -7.35 8.56
CA ASN A 116 -11.97 -7.85 9.91
C ASN A 116 -13.31 -8.61 10.04
N ALA A 117 -14.36 -8.15 9.37
CA ALA A 117 -15.69 -8.76 9.40
C ALA A 117 -16.21 -9.15 8.01
N THR A 118 -15.31 -9.35 7.03
CA THR A 118 -15.66 -9.73 5.65
C THR A 118 -14.75 -10.86 5.17
N CYS A 119 -15.25 -11.70 4.27
CA CYS A 119 -14.50 -12.85 3.76
C CYS A 119 -14.08 -13.83 4.88
N ASP A 120 -12.79 -14.09 5.02
CA ASP A 120 -12.18 -14.98 6.02
C ASP A 120 -11.63 -14.21 7.24
N GLY A 121 -11.91 -12.91 7.37
CA GLY A 121 -11.36 -12.07 8.44
C GLY A 121 -9.88 -11.73 8.26
N LYS A 122 -9.21 -12.21 7.21
CA LYS A 122 -7.76 -12.04 7.02
C LYS A 122 -7.45 -10.86 6.10
N GLY A 123 -6.35 -10.18 6.39
CA GLY A 123 -5.81 -9.08 5.59
C GLY A 123 -4.36 -9.30 5.20
N GLY A 124 -3.78 -8.34 4.50
CA GLY A 124 -2.37 -8.38 4.15
C GLY A 124 -1.91 -7.17 3.35
N ALA A 125 -0.59 -7.06 3.21
CA ALA A 125 0.02 -6.10 2.30
C ALA A 125 0.04 -6.69 0.87
N LEU A 126 -0.34 -5.89 -0.11
CA LEU A 126 -0.30 -6.24 -1.53
C LEU A 126 0.32 -5.13 -2.37
N ASN A 127 0.91 -5.57 -3.49
CA ASN A 127 1.30 -4.70 -4.58
C ASN A 127 0.19 -4.74 -5.63
N LEU A 128 -0.16 -3.56 -6.13
CA LEU A 128 -1.12 -3.37 -7.20
C LEU A 128 -0.35 -2.82 -8.41
N ALA A 129 -0.56 -3.41 -9.57
CA ALA A 129 0.04 -2.98 -10.82
C ALA A 129 -1.04 -2.47 -11.77
N LEU A 130 -0.69 -1.51 -12.62
CA LEU A 130 -1.55 -1.04 -13.69
C LEU A 130 -1.98 -2.22 -14.58
N GLU A 131 -3.28 -2.35 -14.81
CA GLU A 131 -3.85 -3.27 -15.81
C GLU A 131 -3.38 -2.83 -17.20
N ALA A 132 -2.81 -3.76 -17.96
CA ALA A 132 -2.25 -3.49 -19.28
C ALA A 132 -3.34 -3.25 -20.34
#